data_AF-K1TIK0-F1
#
_entry.id   AF-K1TIK0-F1
#
_cell.length_a   1.000
_cell.length_b   1.000
_cell.length_c   1.000
_cell.angle_alpha   90.00
_cell.angle_beta   90.00
_cell.angle_gamma   90.00
#
_symmetry.space_group_name_H-M   'P 1'
#
loop_
_entity.id
_entity.type
_entity.pdbx_description
1 polymer ?
#
loop_
_entity_poly.entity_id
_entity_poly.type
_entity_poly.pdbx_seq_one_letter_code
_entity_poly.pdbx_strand_id
1 'polypeptide(L)'
;MTPENLAGFAAAGVTRISFGVQSADDAQLRRLGRTHTAAAAAQAFAWAREAGFREICGDIMLALPYYSIAEFDKTLALLQAGGCTHISAYLLKIEPGTAFGRNPPPGLPDAD
;
A
#
# COMPACT_ATOMS: atom_id res chain seq x y z
N MET A 1 -3.78 11.02 -5.94
CA MET A 1 -4.32 10.36 -7.14
C MET A 1 -5.74 10.83 -7.29
N THR A 2 -6.15 11.25 -8.49
CA THR A 2 -7.54 11.60 -8.80
C THR A 2 -8.03 10.78 -10.00
N PRO A 3 -9.34 10.71 -10.26
CA PRO A 3 -9.88 10.08 -11.47
C PRO A 3 -9.29 10.65 -12.76
N GLU A 4 -9.08 11.97 -12.82
CA GLU A 4 -8.54 12.66 -14.00
C GLU A 4 -7.10 12.24 -14.31
N ASN A 5 -6.28 12.04 -13.26
CA ASN A 5 -4.94 11.50 -13.45
C ASN A 5 -4.99 10.10 -14.09
N LEU A 6 -5.88 9.24 -13.59
CA LEU A 6 -6.00 7.85 -14.05
C LEU A 6 -6.53 7.75 -15.48
N ALA A 7 -7.55 8.54 -15.81
CA ALA A 7 -8.06 8.64 -17.17
C ALA A 7 -6.98 9.15 -18.13
N GLY A 8 -6.20 10.16 -17.72
CA GLY A 8 -5.07 10.68 -18.50
C GLY A 8 -3.99 9.62 -18.75
N PHE A 9 -3.63 8.85 -17.72
CA PHE A 9 -2.66 7.75 -17.86
C PHE A 9 -3.16 6.65 -18.80
N ALA A 10 -4.43 6.24 -18.66
CA ALA A 10 -5.04 5.24 -19.54
C ALA A 10 -5.07 5.73 -21.01
N ALA A 11 -5.44 7.00 -21.23
CA ALA A 11 -5.44 7.61 -22.56
C ALA A 11 -4.04 7.71 -23.18
N ALA A 12 -3.00 7.84 -22.34
CA ALA A 12 -1.60 7.80 -22.77
C ALA A 12 -1.07 6.39 -23.06
N GLY A 13 -1.91 5.35 -22.92
CA GLY A 13 -1.55 3.95 -23.20
C GLY A 13 -0.90 3.21 -22.02
N VAL A 14 -0.94 3.76 -20.80
CA VAL A 14 -0.50 3.03 -19.61
C VAL A 14 -1.46 1.86 -19.35
N THR A 15 -0.95 0.64 -19.28
CA THR A 15 -1.76 -0.58 -19.14
C THR A 15 -1.76 -1.15 -17.71
N ARG A 16 -0.73 -0.80 -16.93
CA ARG A 16 -0.52 -1.25 -15.54
C ARG A 16 -0.33 -0.06 -14.61
N ILE A 17 -0.96 -0.14 -13.45
CA ILE A 17 -0.77 0.85 -12.38
C ILE A 17 -0.46 0.18 -11.05
N SER A 18 0.37 0.81 -10.23
CA SER A 18 0.69 0.35 -8.88
C SER A 18 0.29 1.40 -7.85
N PHE A 19 -0.36 0.95 -6.78
CA PHE A 19 -0.70 1.78 -5.63
C PHE A 19 0.12 1.36 -4.42
N GLY A 20 0.79 2.33 -3.83
CA GLY A 20 1.40 2.17 -2.52
C GLY A 20 0.33 2.10 -1.44
N VAL A 21 -0.15 0.91 -1.13
CA VAL A 21 -1.15 0.66 -0.08
C VAL A 21 -0.50 0.55 1.28
N GLN A 22 0.61 -0.16 1.37
CA GLN A 22 1.36 -0.51 2.58
C GLN A 22 0.59 -1.32 3.63
N SER A 23 -0.55 -0.81 4.11
CA SER A 23 -1.41 -1.43 5.12
C SER A 23 -2.85 -0.93 4.99
N ALA A 24 -3.82 -1.76 5.39
CA ALA A 24 -5.22 -1.35 5.57
C ALA A 24 -5.51 -0.71 6.95
N ASP A 25 -4.49 -0.45 7.77
CA ASP A 25 -4.63 0.19 9.07
C ASP A 25 -3.99 1.59 9.09
N ASP A 26 -4.81 2.61 9.33
CA ASP A 26 -4.36 4.01 9.33
C ASP A 26 -3.36 4.33 10.46
N ALA A 27 -3.37 3.62 11.58
CA ALA A 27 -2.37 3.79 12.63
C ALA A 27 -1.02 3.24 12.19
N GLN A 28 -0.99 2.10 11.48
CA GLN A 28 0.24 1.59 10.87
C GLN A 28 0.77 2.53 9.78
N LEU A 29 -0.10 3.07 8.93
CA LEU A 29 0.26 4.06 7.91
C LEU A 29 0.90 5.30 8.52
N ARG A 30 0.31 5.85 9.59
CA ARG A 30 0.88 6.98 10.33
C ARG A 30 2.25 6.66 10.93
N ARG A 31 2.43 5.48 11.52
CA ARG A 31 3.75 5.03 12.04
C ARG A 31 4.79 4.98 10.93
N LEU A 32 4.40 4.52 9.74
CA LEU A 32 5.24 4.50 8.52
C LEU A 32 5.48 5.89 7.90
N GLY A 33 4.92 6.96 8.48
CA GLY A 33 5.03 8.32 7.94
C GLY A 33 4.24 8.52 6.64
N ARG A 34 3.24 7.68 6.37
CA ARG A 34 2.37 7.82 5.19
C ARG A 34 1.26 8.84 5.46
N THR A 35 0.91 9.59 4.43
CA THR A 35 -0.08 10.67 4.49
C THR A 35 -1.45 10.27 3.95
N HIS A 36 -1.57 9.09 3.35
CA HIS A 36 -2.85 8.54 2.88
C HIS A 36 -3.48 7.61 3.93
N THR A 37 -4.73 7.23 3.67
CA THR A 37 -5.50 6.30 4.49
C THR A 37 -5.86 5.03 3.70
N ALA A 38 -6.28 3.98 4.39
CA ALA A 38 -6.81 2.77 3.78
C ALA A 38 -8.02 3.07 2.88
N ALA A 39 -8.89 4.00 3.31
CA ALA A 39 -10.03 4.45 2.49
C ALA A 39 -9.58 5.14 1.19
N ALA A 40 -8.53 5.97 1.25
CA ALA A 40 -7.98 6.60 0.05
C ALA A 40 -7.37 5.58 -0.91
N ALA A 41 -6.72 4.53 -0.39
CA ALA A 41 -6.22 3.42 -1.20
C ALA A 41 -7.39 2.70 -1.89
N ALA A 42 -8.43 2.28 -1.14
CA ALA A 42 -9.61 1.62 -1.69
C ALA A 42 -10.28 2.45 -2.80
N GLN A 43 -10.39 3.77 -2.59
CA GLN A 43 -10.94 4.69 -3.59
C GLN A 43 -10.07 4.75 -4.86
N ALA A 44 -8.74 4.72 -4.72
CA ALA A 44 -7.83 4.71 -5.87
C ALA A 44 -7.95 3.42 -6.70
N PHE A 45 -8.17 2.26 -6.06
CA PHE A 45 -8.48 1.01 -6.77
C PHE A 45 -9.78 1.13 -7.57
N ALA A 46 -10.84 1.68 -6.96
CA ALA A 46 -12.12 1.86 -7.65
C ALA A 46 -11.96 2.75 -8.89
N TRP A 47 -11.29 3.90 -8.76
CA TRP A 47 -11.04 4.79 -9.89
C TRP A 47 -10.16 4.17 -10.97
N ALA A 48 -9.17 3.35 -10.60
CA ALA A 48 -8.34 2.66 -11.59
C ALA A 48 -9.16 1.65 -12.41
N ARG A 49 -10.08 0.94 -11.76
CA ARG A 49 -11.00 0.03 -12.46
C ARG A 49 -11.94 0.80 -13.39
N GLU A 50 -12.49 1.92 -12.93
CA GLU A 50 -13.35 2.80 -13.74
C GLU A 50 -12.60 3.37 -14.95
N ALA A 51 -11.32 3.72 -14.79
CA ALA A 51 -10.46 4.16 -15.89
C ALA A 51 -10.04 3.03 -16.86
N GLY A 52 -10.41 1.77 -16.57
CA GLY A 52 -10.19 0.64 -17.47
C GLY A 52 -8.85 -0.07 -17.30
N PHE A 53 -8.08 0.20 -16.23
CA PHE A 53 -6.85 -0.55 -15.95
C PHE A 53 -7.16 -2.03 -15.69
N ARG A 54 -6.50 -2.91 -16.44
CA ARG A 54 -6.61 -4.38 -16.27
C ARG A 54 -5.56 -4.93 -15.31
N GLU A 55 -4.41 -4.27 -15.21
CA GLU A 55 -3.33 -4.65 -14.30
C GLU A 55 -3.21 -3.63 -13.18
N ILE A 56 -3.77 -3.97 -12.01
CA ILE A 56 -3.75 -3.10 -10.83
C ILE A 56 -2.93 -3.79 -9.75
N CYS A 57 -1.83 -3.16 -9.37
CA CYS A 57 -0.89 -3.67 -8.38
C CYS A 57 -1.07 -2.98 -7.03
N GLY A 58 -1.04 -3.77 -5.96
CA GLY A 58 -1.05 -3.29 -4.58
C GLY A 58 0.30 -3.55 -3.92
N ASP A 59 1.02 -2.49 -3.59
CA ASP A 59 2.33 -2.58 -2.93
C ASP A 59 2.14 -2.52 -1.42
N ILE A 60 2.44 -3.62 -0.72
CA ILE A 60 2.25 -3.78 0.73
C ILE A 60 3.58 -3.88 1.48
N MET A 61 3.53 -3.49 2.76
CA MET A 61 4.66 -3.65 3.67
C MET A 61 4.38 -4.79 4.65
N LEU A 62 5.37 -5.66 4.80
CA LEU A 62 5.41 -6.75 5.76
C LEU A 62 6.31 -6.37 6.93
N ALA A 63 6.22 -7.16 8.01
CA ALA A 63 7.07 -7.02 9.19
C ALA A 63 6.96 -5.62 9.84
N LEU A 64 5.75 -5.07 9.89
CA LEU A 64 5.50 -3.77 10.51
C LEU A 64 5.62 -3.83 12.04
N PRO A 65 5.84 -2.69 12.71
CA PRO A 65 5.80 -2.65 14.16
C PRO A 65 4.44 -3.08 14.72
N TYR A 66 4.44 -4.07 15.62
CA TYR A 66 3.25 -4.71 16.22
C TYR A 66 2.35 -5.44 15.21
N TYR A 67 2.91 -5.90 14.09
CA TYR A 67 2.11 -6.47 13.01
C TYR A 67 1.57 -7.86 13.33
N SER A 68 0.25 -7.97 13.34
CA SER A 68 -0.46 -9.23 13.49
C SER A 68 -0.92 -9.81 12.14
N ILE A 69 -1.13 -11.13 12.12
CA ILE A 69 -1.73 -11.81 10.96
C ILE A 69 -3.11 -11.23 10.62
N ALA A 70 -3.91 -10.87 11.62
CA ALA A 70 -5.22 -10.27 11.39
C ALA A 70 -5.14 -8.91 10.66
N GLU A 71 -4.10 -8.11 10.90
CA GLU A 71 -3.89 -6.85 10.17
C GLU A 71 -3.34 -7.08 8.75
N PHE A 72 -2.52 -8.11 8.57
CA PHE A 72 -2.12 -8.58 7.25
C PHE A 72 -3.34 -9.03 6.43
N ASP A 73 -4.21 -9.86 7.01
CA ASP A 73 -5.43 -10.35 6.35
C ASP A 73 -6.37 -9.20 5.97
N LYS A 74 -6.52 -8.19 6.83
CA LYS A 74 -7.28 -6.97 6.48
C LYS A 74 -6.70 -6.25 5.27
N THR A 75 -5.37 -6.21 5.16
CA THR A 75 -4.69 -5.58 4.02
C THR A 75 -4.95 -6.38 2.74
N LEU A 76 -4.86 -7.71 2.80
CA LEU A 76 -5.21 -8.57 1.67
C LEU A 76 -6.68 -8.45 1.27
N ALA A 77 -7.59 -8.38 2.23
CA ALA A 77 -9.01 -8.20 1.97
C ALA A 77 -9.31 -6.87 1.24
N LEU A 78 -8.64 -5.78 1.62
CA LEU A 78 -8.73 -4.50 0.92
C LEU A 78 -8.28 -4.62 -0.53
N LEU A 79 -7.13 -5.26 -0.78
CA LEU A 79 -6.60 -5.46 -2.12
C LEU A 79 -7.53 -6.33 -2.98
N GLN A 80 -8.02 -7.43 -2.42
CA GLN A 80 -8.94 -8.34 -3.08
C GLN A 80 -10.25 -7.62 -3.46
N ALA A 81 -10.84 -6.89 -2.52
CA ALA A 81 -12.05 -6.10 -2.78
C ALA A 81 -11.82 -4.99 -3.83
N GLY A 82 -10.62 -4.42 -3.86
CA GLY A 82 -10.19 -3.45 -4.86
C GLY A 82 -9.95 -4.01 -6.26
N GLY A 83 -10.04 -5.33 -6.46
CA GLY A 83 -9.76 -5.98 -7.75
C GLY A 83 -8.27 -5.95 -8.11
N CYS A 84 -7.40 -5.93 -7.10
CA CYS A 84 -5.96 -6.03 -7.29
C CYS A 84 -5.61 -7.34 -7.99
N THR A 85 -4.81 -7.26 -9.05
CA THR A 85 -4.39 -8.43 -9.84
C THR A 85 -2.98 -8.89 -9.52
N HIS A 86 -2.17 -8.03 -8.92
CA HIS A 86 -0.78 -8.31 -8.54
C HIS A 86 -0.45 -7.69 -7.19
N ILE A 87 0.26 -8.42 -6.33
CA ILE A 87 0.73 -7.90 -5.04
C ILE A 87 2.25 -7.84 -5.07
N SER A 88 2.82 -6.68 -4.77
CA SER A 88 4.24 -6.55 -4.44
C SER A 88 4.36 -6.46 -2.93
N ALA A 89 5.10 -7.36 -2.31
CA ALA A 89 5.29 -7.38 -0.86
C ALA A 89 6.74 -7.09 -0.50
N TYR A 90 6.94 -6.14 0.42
CA TYR A 90 8.27 -5.71 0.86
C TYR A 90 8.40 -5.82 2.38
N LEU A 91 9.51 -6.37 2.86
CA LEU A 91 9.84 -6.34 4.29
C LEU A 91 10.24 -4.92 4.69
N LEU A 92 9.78 -4.46 5.85
CA LEU A 92 10.25 -3.20 6.42
C LEU A 92 11.72 -3.31 6.77
N LYS A 93 12.56 -2.64 5.99
CA LYS A 93 14.00 -2.56 6.20
C LYS A 93 14.36 -1.24 6.86
N ILE A 94 15.09 -1.32 7.97
CA ILE A 94 15.62 -0.14 8.65
C ILE A 94 16.97 0.18 8.04
N GLU A 95 17.06 1.30 7.32
CA GLU A 95 18.30 1.73 6.67
C GLU A 95 18.91 2.96 7.34
N PRO A 96 20.26 3.03 7.46
CA PRO A 96 20.95 4.23 7.92
C PRO A 96 20.53 5.46 7.11
N GLY A 97 20.29 6.58 7.78
CA GLY A 97 19.88 7.85 7.13
C GLY A 97 18.38 8.02 6.91
N THR A 98 17.56 7.00 7.16
CA THR A 98 16.09 7.12 7.16
C THR A 98 15.55 7.64 8.49
N ALA A 99 14.26 8.01 8.54
CA ALA A 99 13.62 8.41 9.80
C ALA A 99 13.69 7.29 10.85
N PHE A 100 13.43 6.04 10.46
CA PHE A 100 13.56 4.89 11.34
C PHE A 100 15.01 4.51 11.64
N GLY A 101 15.96 4.77 10.73
CA GLY A 101 17.39 4.61 11.04
C GLY A 101 17.88 5.57 12.13
N ARG A 102 17.30 6.78 12.20
CA ARG A 102 17.60 7.75 13.27
C ARG A 102 16.84 7.44 14.56
N ASN A 103 15.56 7.08 14.45
CA ASN A 103 14.67 6.80 15.56
C ASN A 103 13.89 5.50 15.27
N PRO A 104 14.45 4.32 15.61
CA PRO A 104 13.78 3.05 15.37
C PRO A 104 12.45 2.97 16.13
N PRO A 105 11.35 2.54 15.50
CA PRO A 105 10.09 2.34 16.20
C PRO A 105 10.17 1.11 17.12
N PRO A 106 9.54 1.13 18.31
CA PRO A 106 9.42 -0.07 19.14
C PRO A 106 8.48 -1.09 18.49
N GLY A 107 8.64 -2.37 18.85
CA GLY A 107 7.77 -3.45 18.37
C GLY A 107 8.06 -3.92 16.95
N LEU A 108 9.24 -3.60 16.40
CA LEU A 108 9.73 -4.27 15.19
C LEU A 108 9.80 -5.78 15.44
N PRO A 109 9.50 -6.62 14.44
CA PRO A 109 9.69 -8.05 14.55
C PRO A 109 11.17 -8.36 14.82
N ASP A 110 11.41 -9.36 15.67
CA ASP A 110 12.73 -9.92 15.86
C ASP A 110 13.19 -10.62 14.58
N ALA A 111 14.49 -10.94 14.50
CA ALA A 111 15.07 -11.60 13.33
C ALA A 111 14.67 -13.09 13.20
N ASP A 112 14.02 -13.64 14.24
CA ASP A 112 13.64 -15.06 14.39
C ASP A 112 12.13 -15.28 14.20
#